data_AF-A0A9Q9F9S4-F1
#
_entry.id   AF-A0A9Q9F9S4-F1
#
_cell.length_a   1.000
_cell.length_b   1.000
_cell.length_c   1.000
_cell.angle_alpha   90.00
_cell.angle_beta   90.00
_cell.angle_gamma   90.00
#
_symmetry.space_group_name_H-M   'P 1'
#
loop_
_entity.id
_entity.type
_entity.pdbx_description
1 polymer ?
#
loop_
_entity_poly.entity_id
_entity_poly.type
_entity_poly.pdbx_seq_one_letter_code
_entity_poly.pdbx_strand_id
1 'polypeptide(L)'
;MRTMREQWDSFETEKLTKETTKDLLRLCGFTPRERDIVVPRTFEEFSQLASAIAPPMPKDEMRRMVQMFIHGTHISKKDLGKYMSMGDKLNEEEMGELFRSCPFDRNGEITVSELLDFLYDSQ
;
A
#
# COMPACT_ATOMS: atom_id res chain seq x y z
N MET A 1 6.27 12.22 6.25
CA MET A 1 5.10 12.22 5.35
C MET A 1 5.37 13.09 4.13
N ARG A 2 5.25 12.52 2.92
CA ARG A 2 5.09 13.34 1.71
C ARG A 2 3.60 13.65 1.55
N THR A 3 3.28 14.90 1.27
CA THR A 3 1.93 15.36 0.93
C THR A 3 1.47 14.73 -0.38
N MET A 4 0.14 14.71 -0.60
CA MET A 4 -0.44 14.25 -1.87
C MET A 4 0.17 14.96 -3.09
N ARG A 5 0.52 16.24 -2.95
CA ARG A 5 1.20 17.02 -4.01
C ARG A 5 2.62 16.54 -4.25
N GLU A 6 3.40 16.30 -3.20
CA GLU A 6 4.75 15.75 -3.35
C GLU A 6 4.76 14.34 -3.96
N GLN A 7 3.73 13.53 -3.70
CA GLN A 7 3.57 12.23 -4.37
C GLN A 7 3.24 12.41 -5.85
N TRP A 8 2.31 13.31 -6.19
CA TRP A 8 2.00 13.67 -7.58
C TRP A 8 3.23 14.12 -8.35
N ASP A 9 4.03 15.02 -7.76
CA ASP A 9 5.23 15.58 -8.38
C ASP A 9 6.35 14.53 -8.57
N SER A 10 6.28 13.38 -7.88
CA SER A 10 7.24 12.28 -8.04
C SER A 10 6.95 11.36 -9.23
N PHE A 11 5.80 11.51 -9.88
CA PHE A 11 5.40 10.72 -11.05
C PHE A 11 5.70 11.47 -12.35
N GLU A 12 5.95 10.74 -13.45
CA GLU A 12 5.90 11.32 -14.79
C GLU A 12 4.44 11.61 -15.19
N THR A 13 3.87 12.69 -14.66
CA THR A 13 2.42 12.96 -14.73
C THR A 13 1.91 13.15 -16.17
N GLU A 14 2.78 13.56 -17.09
CA GLU A 14 2.48 13.68 -18.52
C GLU A 14 2.23 12.34 -19.22
N LYS A 15 2.66 11.22 -18.62
CA LYS A 15 2.53 9.87 -19.16
C LYS A 15 1.69 8.96 -18.25
N LEU A 16 0.83 9.54 -17.41
CA LEU A 16 -0.05 8.74 -16.57
C LEU A 16 -0.91 7.79 -17.42
N THR A 17 -0.97 6.55 -16.98
CA THR A 17 -1.89 5.54 -17.48
C THR A 17 -2.95 5.30 -16.41
N LYS A 18 -4.00 4.54 -16.73
CA LYS A 18 -4.95 4.09 -15.72
C LYS A 18 -4.27 3.33 -14.60
N GLU A 19 -3.23 2.56 -14.90
CA GLU A 19 -2.50 1.78 -13.92
C GLU A 19 -1.65 2.67 -13.00
N THR A 20 -0.81 3.54 -13.58
CA THR A 20 0.04 4.42 -12.77
C THR A 20 -0.77 5.46 -11.98
N THR A 21 -1.96 5.82 -12.47
CA THR A 21 -2.92 6.61 -11.68
C THR A 21 -3.44 5.83 -10.47
N LYS A 22 -3.75 4.53 -10.61
CA LYS A 22 -4.14 3.68 -9.46
C LYS A 22 -2.98 3.56 -8.46
N ASP A 23 -1.75 3.43 -8.93
CA ASP A 23 -0.58 3.35 -8.05
C ASP A 23 -0.35 4.65 -7.27
N LEU A 24 -0.45 5.79 -7.95
CA LEU A 24 -0.34 7.09 -7.29
C LEU A 24 -1.45 7.30 -6.24
N LEU A 25 -2.68 6.87 -6.54
CA LEU A 25 -3.78 6.85 -5.56
C LEU A 25 -3.43 5.98 -4.34
N ARG A 26 -2.87 4.78 -4.55
CA ARG A 26 -2.42 3.87 -3.48
C ARG A 26 -1.30 4.48 -2.64
N LEU A 27 -0.34 5.17 -3.27
CA LEU A 27 0.73 5.89 -2.56
C LEU A 27 0.21 7.07 -1.74
N CYS A 28 -0.94 7.63 -2.11
CA CYS A 28 -1.65 8.63 -1.32
C CYS A 28 -2.62 8.01 -0.29
N GLY A 29 -2.57 6.68 -0.11
CA GLY A 29 -3.38 5.93 0.86
C GLY A 29 -4.76 5.51 0.36
N PHE A 30 -5.19 5.89 -0.85
CA PHE A 30 -6.52 5.53 -1.36
C PHE A 30 -6.54 4.09 -1.89
N THR A 31 -7.69 3.42 -1.78
CA THR A 31 -7.89 2.08 -2.32
C THR A 31 -8.84 2.13 -3.53
N PRO A 32 -8.35 2.48 -4.74
CA PRO A 32 -9.19 2.50 -5.93
C PRO A 32 -9.71 1.10 -6.25
N ARG A 33 -10.98 1.00 -6.61
CA ARG A 33 -11.57 -0.24 -7.13
C ARG A 33 -11.00 -0.56 -8.51
N GLU A 34 -11.05 -1.82 -8.92
CA GLU A 34 -10.57 -2.25 -10.24
C GLU A 34 -11.41 -1.77 -11.44
N ARG A 35 -12.42 -0.94 -11.21
CA ARG A 35 -13.20 -0.25 -12.26
C ARG A 35 -12.34 0.72 -13.06
N ASP A 36 -12.88 1.13 -14.20
CA ASP A 36 -12.27 2.17 -15.02
C ASP A 36 -12.18 3.48 -14.25
N ILE A 37 -10.96 4.04 -14.20
CA ILE A 37 -10.69 5.36 -13.63
C ILE A 37 -10.31 6.32 -14.75
N VAL A 38 -10.65 7.59 -14.56
CA VAL A 38 -10.23 8.67 -15.44
C VAL A 38 -8.77 8.97 -15.16
N VAL A 39 -7.97 9.15 -16.20
CA VAL A 39 -6.56 9.56 -16.07
C VAL A 39 -6.52 11.09 -15.94
N PRO A 40 -6.08 11.63 -14.80
CA PRO A 40 -6.01 13.08 -14.59
C PRO A 40 -4.80 13.67 -15.34
N ARG A 41 -4.96 14.89 -15.84
CA ARG A 41 -3.91 15.67 -16.51
C ARG A 41 -3.31 16.75 -15.63
N THR A 42 -4.00 17.10 -14.54
CA THR A 42 -3.58 18.11 -13.58
C THR A 42 -3.70 17.58 -12.16
N PHE A 43 -3.00 18.22 -11.22
CA PHE A 43 -3.13 17.89 -9.81
C PHE A 43 -4.56 18.13 -9.31
N GLU A 44 -5.24 19.15 -9.81
CA GLU A 44 -6.61 19.49 -9.43
C GLU A 44 -7.59 18.37 -9.86
N GLU A 45 -7.44 17.84 -11.08
CA GLU A 45 -8.20 16.67 -11.54
C GLU A 45 -7.89 15.43 -10.70
N PHE A 46 -6.63 15.22 -10.34
CA PHE A 46 -6.23 14.11 -9.47
C PHE A 46 -6.80 14.23 -8.07
N SER A 47 -6.78 15.44 -7.48
CA SER A 47 -7.35 15.70 -6.16
C SER A 47 -8.86 15.47 -6.14
N GLN A 48 -9.57 15.89 -7.21
CA GLN A 48 -10.99 15.60 -7.38
C GLN A 48 -11.24 14.09 -7.48
N LEU A 49 -10.46 13.37 -8.29
CA LEU A 49 -10.54 11.92 -8.41
C LEU A 49 -10.31 11.22 -7.05
N ALA A 50 -9.28 11.63 -6.31
CA ALA A 50 -8.96 11.10 -5.00
C ALA A 50 -10.10 11.32 -4.00
N SER A 51 -10.72 12.51 -3.99
CA SER A 51 -11.86 12.82 -3.11
C SER A 51 -13.11 11.99 -3.40
N ALA A 52 -13.26 11.47 -4.62
CA ALA A 52 -14.36 10.59 -5.01
C ALA A 52 -14.11 9.12 -4.65
N ILE A 53 -12.88 8.78 -4.23
CA ILE A 53 -12.52 7.44 -3.75
C ILE A 53 -12.70 7.40 -2.24
N ALA A 54 -13.13 6.23 -1.73
CA ALA A 54 -13.24 6.03 -0.30
C ALA A 54 -11.88 6.34 0.38
N PRO A 55 -11.89 6.94 1.57
CA PRO A 55 -10.66 7.24 2.29
C PRO A 55 -9.85 5.96 2.55
N PRO A 56 -8.55 6.11 2.88
CA PRO A 56 -7.74 5.00 3.33
C PRO A 56 -8.47 4.19 4.39
N MET A 57 -8.39 2.86 4.30
CA MET A 57 -8.99 2.00 5.31
C MET A 57 -8.36 2.29 6.67
N PRO A 58 -9.17 2.58 7.72
CA PRO A 58 -8.65 2.78 9.07
C PRO A 58 -7.82 1.57 9.53
N LYS A 59 -6.73 1.83 10.26
CA LYS A 59 -5.80 0.81 10.77
C LYS A 59 -6.53 -0.33 11.52
N ASP A 60 -7.56 -0.01 12.30
CA ASP A 60 -8.36 -1.00 13.03
C ASP A 60 -9.23 -1.87 12.13
N GLU A 61 -9.73 -1.32 11.01
CA GLU A 61 -10.47 -2.10 10.02
C GLU A 61 -9.53 -3.02 9.25
N MET A 62 -8.35 -2.52 8.85
CA MET A 62 -7.31 -3.33 8.24
C MET A 62 -6.88 -4.48 9.15
N ARG A 63 -6.70 -4.21 10.45
CA ARG A 63 -6.41 -5.23 11.47
C ARG A 63 -7.44 -6.34 11.48
N ARG A 64 -8.73 -5.98 11.49
CA ARG A 64 -9.82 -6.96 11.45
C ARG A 64 -9.78 -7.80 10.18
N MET A 65 -9.56 -7.18 9.02
CA MET A 65 -9.46 -7.92 7.76
C MET A 65 -8.28 -8.90 7.77
N VAL A 66 -7.08 -8.45 8.14
CA VAL A 66 -5.89 -9.32 8.19
C VAL A 66 -6.12 -10.49 9.15
N GLN A 67 -6.73 -10.26 10.31
CA GLN A 67 -7.09 -11.30 11.28
C GLN A 67 -8.15 -12.29 10.78
N MET A 68 -8.96 -11.93 9.78
CA MET A 68 -9.87 -12.89 9.13
C MET A 68 -9.15 -13.85 8.19
N PHE A 69 -8.04 -13.41 7.58
CA PHE A 69 -7.24 -14.22 6.65
C PHE A 69 -6.15 -15.02 7.36
N ILE A 70 -5.64 -14.51 8.48
CA ILE A 70 -4.56 -15.12 9.24
C ILE A 70 -5.17 -15.68 10.52
N HIS A 71 -5.20 -17.01 10.63
CA HIS A 71 -5.77 -17.75 11.77
C HIS A 71 -4.97 -17.61 13.08
N GLY A 72 -4.10 -16.59 13.18
CA GLY A 72 -3.21 -16.34 14.31
C GLY A 72 -2.88 -14.86 14.45
N THR A 73 -2.15 -14.53 15.51
CA THR A 73 -1.70 -13.15 15.80
C THR A 73 -0.38 -12.79 15.13
N HIS A 74 0.33 -13.78 14.58
CA HIS A 74 1.65 -13.66 13.99
C HIS A 74 1.64 -14.10 12.52
N ILE A 75 2.56 -13.52 11.74
CA ILE A 75 2.78 -13.81 10.33
C ILE A 75 4.25 -14.18 10.18
N SER A 76 4.53 -15.37 9.62
CA SER A 76 5.90 -15.75 9.32
C SER A 76 6.42 -14.94 8.12
N LYS A 77 7.73 -14.71 8.04
CA LYS A 77 8.38 -14.10 6.86
C LYS A 77 8.02 -14.83 5.55
N LYS A 78 7.88 -16.16 5.61
CA LYS A 78 7.49 -16.99 4.47
C LYS A 78 6.07 -16.69 4.01
N ASP A 79 5.13 -16.60 4.94
CA ASP A 79 3.72 -16.32 4.61
C ASP A 79 3.53 -14.89 4.15
N LEU A 80 4.20 -13.93 4.79
CA LEU A 80 4.20 -12.54 4.31
C LEU A 80 4.72 -12.46 2.87
N GLY A 81 5.80 -13.16 2.55
CA GLY A 81 6.31 -13.25 1.18
C GLY A 81 5.32 -13.85 0.21
N LYS A 82 4.66 -14.96 0.58
CA LYS A 82 3.61 -15.54 -0.26
C LYS A 82 2.49 -14.54 -0.56
N TYR A 83 2.07 -13.72 0.41
CA TYR A 83 1.04 -12.70 0.19
C TYR A 83 1.54 -11.55 -0.67
N MET A 84 2.77 -11.05 -0.45
CA MET A 84 3.34 -9.96 -1.24
C MET A 84 3.60 -10.39 -2.69
N SER A 85 3.97 -11.65 -2.92
CA SER A 85 4.11 -12.25 -4.26
C SER A 85 2.78 -12.46 -5.00
N MET A 86 1.62 -12.28 -4.35
CA MET A 86 0.35 -12.25 -5.08
C MET A 86 0.19 -10.99 -5.92
N GLY A 87 0.93 -9.94 -5.60
CA GLY A 87 1.12 -8.78 -6.48
C GLY A 87 2.32 -8.98 -7.41
N ASP A 88 2.32 -8.26 -8.52
CA ASP A 88 3.34 -8.26 -9.56
C ASP A 88 4.29 -7.04 -9.48
N LYS A 89 4.25 -6.30 -8.36
CA LYS A 89 4.88 -4.97 -8.22
C LYS A 89 6.22 -4.95 -7.50
N LEU A 90 6.61 -6.02 -6.81
CA LEU A 90 7.89 -6.11 -6.08
C LEU A 90 8.77 -7.19 -6.69
N ASN A 91 9.98 -6.81 -7.11
CA ASN A 91 11.00 -7.77 -7.49
C ASN A 91 11.67 -8.40 -6.24
N GLU A 92 12.56 -9.39 -6.45
CA GLU A 92 13.22 -10.11 -5.36
C GLU A 92 14.09 -9.20 -4.47
N GLU A 93 14.73 -8.19 -5.06
CA GLU A 93 15.59 -7.24 -4.34
C GLU A 93 14.74 -6.32 -3.45
N GLU A 94 13.68 -5.73 -4.01
CA GLU A 94 12.72 -4.87 -3.29
C GLU A 94 12.02 -5.65 -2.17
N MET A 95 11.66 -6.91 -2.42
CA MET A 95 11.09 -7.79 -1.38
C MET A 95 12.12 -8.11 -0.29
N GLY A 96 13.39 -8.28 -0.66
CA GLY A 96 14.50 -8.40 0.27
C GLY A 96 14.67 -7.16 1.15
N GLU A 97 14.54 -5.96 0.58
CA GLU A 97 14.60 -4.69 1.31
C GLU A 97 13.43 -4.50 2.26
N LEU A 98 12.21 -4.81 1.80
CA LEU A 98 11.01 -4.81 2.63
C LEU A 98 11.22 -5.71 3.86
N PHE A 99 11.72 -6.93 3.65
CA PHE A 99 11.94 -7.86 4.76
C PHE A 99 13.08 -7.49 5.69
N ARG A 100 14.08 -6.74 5.23
CA ARG A 100 15.12 -6.18 6.12
C ARG A 100 14.59 -5.05 6.99
N SER A 101 13.55 -4.36 6.52
CA SER A 101 12.94 -3.21 7.20
C SER A 101 11.81 -3.62 8.15
N CYS A 102 11.13 -4.73 7.88
CA CYS A 102 10.08 -5.26 8.75
C CYS A 102 10.64 -5.69 10.12
N PRO A 103 9.95 -5.37 11.24
CA PRO A 103 10.37 -5.71 12.59
C PRO A 103 10.10 -7.18 12.93
N PHE A 104 10.74 -8.10 12.22
CA PHE A 104 10.66 -9.52 12.54
C PHE A 104 11.38 -9.84 13.86
N ASP A 105 10.80 -10.75 14.63
CA ASP A 105 11.41 -11.28 15.84
C ASP A 105 12.52 -12.31 15.53
N ARG A 106 13.06 -12.94 16.58
CA ARG A 106 14.13 -13.94 16.45
C ARG A 106 13.69 -15.24 15.75
N ASN A 107 12.39 -15.48 15.64
CA ASN A 107 11.81 -16.63 14.96
C ASN A 107 11.47 -16.31 13.49
N GLY A 108 11.66 -15.06 13.06
CA GLY A 108 11.27 -14.61 11.72
C GLY A 108 9.76 -14.38 11.60
N GLU A 109 9.10 -14.06 12.70
CA GLU A 109 7.68 -13.74 12.77
C GLU A 109 7.45 -12.27 13.11
N ILE A 110 6.29 -11.74 12.71
CA ILE A 110 5.84 -10.39 13.05
C ILE A 110 4.39 -10.45 13.49
N THR A 111 4.00 -9.71 14.52
CA THR A 111 2.58 -9.64 14.88
C THR A 111 1.79 -8.79 13.88
N VAL A 112 0.49 -9.04 13.74
CA VAL A 112 -0.39 -8.19 12.91
C VAL A 112 -0.32 -6.73 13.36
N SER A 113 -0.21 -6.48 14.67
CA SER A 113 -0.08 -5.11 15.19
C SER A 113 1.20 -4.45 14.72
N GLU A 114 2.36 -5.11 14.88
CA GLU A 114 3.66 -4.58 14.47
C GLU A 114 3.74 -4.36 12.96
N LEU A 115 3.17 -5.26 12.15
CA LEU A 115 3.10 -5.07 10.71
C LEU A 115 2.28 -3.83 10.34
N LEU A 116 1.12 -3.65 10.97
CA LEU A 116 0.27 -2.49 10.67
C LEU A 116 0.84 -1.20 11.23
N ASP A 117 1.49 -1.23 12.39
CA ASP A 117 2.24 -0.09 12.92
C ASP A 117 3.35 0.28 11.95
N PHE A 118 4.13 -0.70 11.46
CA PHE A 118 5.14 -0.47 10.43
C PHE A 118 4.54 0.11 9.15
N LEU A 119 3.38 -0.34 8.67
CA LEU A 119 2.79 0.12 7.40
C LEU A 119 2.03 1.46 7.51
N TYR A 120 1.41 1.75 8.64
CA TYR A 120 0.58 2.96 8.84
C TYR A 120 1.35 4.08 9.53
N ASP A 121 2.28 3.77 10.42
CA ASP A 121 3.03 4.79 11.17
C ASP A 121 4.29 5.23 10.39
N SER A 122 4.62 4.54 9.30
CA SER A 122 5.60 4.98 8.29
C SER A 122 5.02 5.86 7.19
N GLN A 123 3.69 6.01 7.13
CA GLN A 123 3.00 6.86 6.14
C GLN A 123 3.17 8.32 6.52
#